data_AF-A0A415LHA4-F1
#
_entry.id   AF-A0A415LHA4-F1
#
_cell.length_a   1.000
_cell.length_b   1.000
_cell.length_c   1.000
_cell.angle_alpha   90.00
_cell.angle_beta   90.00
_cell.angle_gamma   90.00
#
_symmetry.space_group_name_H-M   'P 1'
#
loop_
_entity.id
_entity.type
_entity.pdbx_description
1 polymer ?
#
loop_
_entity_poly.entity_id
_entity_poly.type
_entity_poly.pdbx_seq_one_letter_code
_entity_poly.pdbx_strand_id
1 'polypeptide(L)'
;MAWLDNNDLLLTLYEKEAKVLLGYLEGHDYAIGVVDKKMVRVDICDENYEYEDYTIDEFIDTVCEWNYDLMIGAKRSMENASNNITFNEAKEYFEQLRADEKVLDKMFAKTCYGKQLKDVCAKMTQDMISKIDDKVKDTDHGQRAVR
;
A
#
# COMPACT_ATOMS: atom_id res chain seq x y z
N MET A 1 20.06 -2.67 17.64
CA MET A 1 18.97 -2.11 16.82
C MET A 1 18.65 -2.96 15.60
N ALA A 2 19.65 -3.44 14.83
CA ALA A 2 19.42 -4.31 13.66
C ALA A 2 18.57 -5.57 13.90
N TRP A 3 18.55 -6.14 15.11
CA TRP A 3 17.68 -7.28 15.42
C TRP A 3 16.20 -6.91 15.40
N LEU A 4 15.81 -5.73 15.90
CA LEU A 4 14.41 -5.30 15.86
C LEU A 4 13.95 -4.95 14.44
N ASP A 5 14.84 -4.34 13.64
CA ASP A 5 14.58 -4.07 12.21
C ASP A 5 14.48 -5.37 11.38
N ASN A 6 15.27 -6.39 11.73
CA ASN A 6 15.25 -7.72 11.10
C ASN A 6 14.11 -8.62 11.59
N ASN A 7 13.43 -8.27 12.69
CA ASN A 7 12.29 -9.03 13.22
C ASN A 7 10.97 -8.25 13.03
N ASP A 8 10.94 -7.21 12.17
CA ASP A 8 9.75 -6.41 11.84
C ASP A 8 8.99 -5.84 13.07
N LEU A 9 9.67 -5.67 14.21
CA LEU A 9 9.09 -5.22 15.48
C LEU A 9 9.02 -3.69 15.61
N LEU A 10 9.41 -2.93 14.58
CA LEU A 10 9.53 -1.46 14.62
C LEU A 10 8.74 -0.77 13.50
N LEU A 11 7.49 -1.19 13.26
CA LEU A 11 6.51 -0.31 12.63
C LEU A 11 6.12 0.78 13.64
N THR A 12 6.92 1.84 13.68
CA THR A 12 6.55 3.08 14.38
C THR A 12 5.50 3.80 13.53
N LEU A 13 4.23 3.62 13.93
CA LEU A 13 3.09 4.37 13.41
C LEU A 13 3.01 5.72 14.13
N TYR A 14 2.98 6.79 13.37
CA TYR A 14 2.66 8.12 13.90
C TYR A 14 1.15 8.23 14.15
N GLU A 15 0.73 9.08 15.09
CA GLU A 15 -0.70 9.27 15.43
C GLU A 15 -1.57 9.55 14.20
N LYS A 16 -1.06 10.35 13.25
CA LYS A 16 -1.76 10.65 11.99
C LYS A 16 -1.95 9.41 11.13
N GLU A 17 -0.95 8.53 11.07
CA GLU A 17 -0.99 7.27 10.33
C GLU A 17 -2.01 6.32 10.96
N ALA A 18 -1.98 6.19 12.29
CA ALA A 18 -2.96 5.39 13.03
C ALA A 18 -4.40 5.88 12.83
N LYS A 19 -4.64 7.20 12.82
CA LYS A 19 -5.97 7.77 12.58
C LYS A 19 -6.52 7.43 11.20
N VAL A 20 -5.67 7.43 10.17
CA VAL A 20 -6.09 7.00 8.82
C VAL A 20 -6.54 5.55 8.89
N LEU A 21 -5.66 4.64 9.34
CA LEU A 21 -5.97 3.22 9.42
C LEU A 21 -7.25 2.91 10.23
N LEU A 22 -7.41 3.52 11.41
CA LEU A 22 -8.60 3.34 12.24
C LEU A 22 -9.88 3.88 11.58
N GLY A 23 -9.80 5.00 10.86
CA GLY A 23 -10.94 5.54 10.11
C GLY A 23 -11.45 4.60 9.02
N TYR A 24 -10.55 3.85 8.38
CA TYR A 24 -10.96 2.83 7.40
C TYR A 24 -11.65 1.63 8.05
N LEU A 25 -11.22 1.20 9.25
CA LEU A 25 -11.91 0.14 10.00
C LEU A 25 -13.34 0.53 10.36
N GLU A 26 -13.51 1.74 10.92
CA GLU A 26 -14.83 2.27 11.28
C GLU A 26 -15.75 2.38 10.05
N GLY A 27 -15.19 2.74 8.88
CA GLY A 27 -15.94 2.83 7.63
C GLY A 27 -16.30 1.50 6.97
N HIS A 28 -15.73 0.38 7.44
CA HIS A 28 -15.92 -0.96 6.86
C HIS A 28 -16.46 -1.97 7.89
N ASP A 29 -16.99 -1.50 9.02
CA ASP A 29 -17.57 -2.35 10.09
C ASP A 29 -16.59 -3.39 10.65
N TYR A 30 -15.33 -3.00 10.80
CA TYR A 30 -14.31 -3.80 11.48
C TYR A 30 -13.76 -3.07 12.71
N ALA A 31 -13.25 -3.84 13.66
CA ALA A 31 -12.45 -3.36 14.76
C ALA A 31 -11.14 -4.14 14.86
N ILE A 32 -10.17 -3.56 15.57
CA ILE A 32 -8.90 -4.22 15.89
C ILE A 32 -8.75 -4.35 17.39
N GLY A 33 -8.32 -5.53 17.82
CA GLY A 33 -8.11 -5.88 19.21
C GLY A 33 -6.78 -6.60 19.44
N VAL A 34 -6.50 -6.90 20.70
CA VAL A 34 -5.36 -7.71 21.10
C VAL A 34 -5.86 -8.86 21.96
N VAL A 35 -5.61 -10.10 21.53
CA VAL A 35 -5.93 -11.34 22.24
C VAL A 35 -4.65 -12.15 22.37
N ASP A 36 -4.30 -12.59 23.58
CA ASP A 36 -3.08 -13.39 23.83
C ASP A 36 -1.78 -12.82 23.24
N LYS A 37 -1.64 -11.48 23.28
CA LYS A 37 -0.52 -10.71 22.70
C LYS A 37 -0.41 -10.79 21.18
N LYS A 38 -1.42 -11.32 20.50
CA LYS A 38 -1.60 -11.23 19.05
C LYS A 38 -2.62 -10.15 18.72
N MET A 39 -2.42 -9.49 17.60
CA MET A 39 -3.41 -8.59 17.03
C MET A 39 -4.48 -9.41 16.32
N VAL A 40 -5.73 -9.03 16.50
CA VAL A 40 -6.89 -9.67 15.88
C VAL A 40 -7.78 -8.63 15.23
N ARG A 41 -8.37 -8.98 14.09
CA ARG A 41 -9.46 -8.24 13.48
C ARG A 41 -10.78 -8.83 13.97
N VAL A 42 -11.76 -7.96 14.21
CA VAL A 42 -13.10 -8.33 14.64
C VAL A 42 -14.10 -7.76 13.65
N ASP A 43 -14.92 -8.60 13.04
CA ASP A 43 -16.11 -8.16 12.32
C ASP A 43 -17.17 -7.74 13.35
N ILE A 44 -17.56 -6.47 13.35
CA ILE A 44 -18.56 -5.94 14.28
C ILE A 44 -20.00 -6.01 13.74
N CYS A 45 -20.16 -6.40 12.48
CA CYS A 45 -21.45 -6.62 11.82
C CYS A 45 -21.97 -8.04 12.07
N ASP A 46 -21.10 -9.03 12.29
CA ASP A 46 -21.50 -10.40 12.66
C ASP A 46 -22.01 -10.47 14.12
N GLU A 47 -23.17 -11.12 14.34
CA GLU A 47 -23.76 -11.32 15.66
C GLU A 47 -22.85 -12.08 16.64
N ASN A 48 -21.92 -12.89 16.13
CA ASN A 48 -20.99 -13.68 16.93
C ASN A 48 -19.62 -13.03 17.13
N TYR A 49 -19.37 -11.86 16.52
CA TYR A 49 -18.06 -11.20 16.49
C TYR A 49 -16.96 -12.16 16.03
N GLU A 50 -16.80 -12.33 14.71
CA GLU A 50 -15.76 -13.22 14.18
C GLU A 50 -14.37 -12.62 14.43
N TYR A 51 -13.49 -13.41 15.08
CA TYR A 51 -12.13 -13.02 15.40
C TYR A 51 -11.15 -13.72 14.46
N GLU A 52 -10.34 -12.94 13.76
CA GLU A 52 -9.29 -13.46 12.89
C GLU A 52 -7.92 -12.95 13.34
N ASP A 53 -6.94 -13.86 13.36
CA ASP A 53 -5.52 -13.49 13.56
C ASP A 53 -5.13 -12.51 12.45
N TYR A 54 -4.58 -11.36 12.83
CA TYR A 54 -4.36 -10.26 11.90
C TYR A 54 -3.05 -9.54 12.20
N THR A 55 -2.19 -9.43 11.20
CA THR A 55 -0.92 -8.72 11.32
C THR A 55 -1.05 -7.25 10.92
N ILE A 56 -0.12 -6.41 11.38
CA ILE A 56 -0.06 -5.01 10.96
C ILE A 56 0.20 -4.88 9.45
N ASP A 57 0.95 -5.81 8.87
CA ASP A 57 1.22 -5.81 7.42
C ASP A 57 -0.05 -6.10 6.63
N GLU A 58 -0.82 -7.13 7.02
CA GLU A 58 -2.14 -7.44 6.43
C GLU A 58 -3.11 -6.29 6.63
N PHE A 59 -3.08 -5.62 7.79
CA PHE A 59 -3.93 -4.46 8.03
C PHE A 59 -3.64 -3.30 7.07
N ILE A 60 -2.36 -2.96 6.88
CA ILE A 60 -1.97 -1.91 5.93
C ILE A 60 -2.36 -2.31 4.50
N ASP A 61 -2.14 -3.58 4.12
CA ASP A 61 -2.49 -4.08 2.80
C ASP A 61 -3.99 -3.98 2.52
N THR A 62 -4.84 -4.47 3.43
CA THR A 62 -6.30 -4.37 3.30
C THR A 62 -6.78 -2.92 3.23
N VAL A 63 -6.21 -2.01 4.03
CA VAL A 63 -6.59 -0.59 3.97
C VAL A 63 -6.16 0.05 2.64
N CYS A 64 -5.02 -0.36 2.07
CA CYS A 64 -4.63 0.06 0.71
C CYS A 64 -5.65 -0.41 -0.34
N GLU A 65 -6.12 -1.65 -0.25
CA GLU A 65 -7.17 -2.18 -1.14
C GLU A 65 -8.46 -1.38 -1.05
N TRP A 66 -8.94 -1.12 0.17
CA TRP A 66 -10.14 -0.31 0.40
C TRP A 66 -10.00 1.12 -0.11
N ASN A 67 -8.85 1.76 0.11
CA ASN A 67 -8.58 3.10 -0.44
C ASN A 67 -8.67 3.10 -1.97
N TYR A 68 -8.09 2.09 -2.63
CA TYR A 68 -8.14 1.96 -4.09
C TYR A 68 -9.57 1.77 -4.61
N ASP A 69 -10.36 0.90 -3.98
CA ASP A 69 -11.75 0.65 -4.37
C ASP A 69 -12.63 1.90 -4.17
N LEU A 70 -12.46 2.62 -3.06
CA LEU A 70 -13.15 3.87 -2.81
C LEU A 70 -12.76 4.96 -3.82
N MET A 71 -11.49 5.01 -4.25
CA MET A 71 -11.04 5.95 -5.29
C MET A 71 -11.70 5.65 -6.64
N ILE A 72 -11.84 4.38 -7.01
CA ILE A 72 -12.57 3.97 -8.22
C ILE A 72 -14.04 4.36 -8.10
N GLY A 73 -14.66 4.10 -6.95
CA GLY A 73 -16.05 4.48 -6.66
C GLY A 73 -16.27 5.99 -6.79
N ALA A 74 -15.40 6.80 -6.15
CA ALA A 74 -15.46 8.25 -6.21
C ALA A 74 -15.30 8.77 -7.65
N LYS A 75 -14.39 8.19 -8.43
CA LYS A 75 -14.21 8.55 -9.85
C LYS A 75 -15.46 8.24 -10.68
N ARG A 76 -16.09 7.07 -10.46
CA ARG A 76 -17.37 6.74 -11.11
C ARG A 76 -18.49 7.69 -10.69
N SER A 77 -18.52 8.10 -9.43
CA SER A 77 -19.50 9.09 -8.95
C SER A 77 -19.29 10.46 -9.59
N MET A 78 -18.05 10.87 -9.83
CA MET A 78 -17.74 12.09 -10.59
C MET A 78 -18.19 11.99 -12.05
N GLU A 79 -17.96 10.84 -12.70
CA GLU A 79 -18.37 10.61 -14.10
C GLU A 79 -19.91 10.57 -14.25
N ASN A 80 -20.63 10.06 -13.26
CA ASN A 80 -22.10 9.96 -13.24
C ASN A 80 -22.79 11.14 -12.52
N ALA A 81 -22.05 12.16 -12.11
CA ALA A 81 -22.60 13.28 -11.34
C ALA A 81 -23.68 14.02 -12.15
N SER A 82 -24.88 14.14 -11.57
CA SER A 82 -26.02 14.79 -12.22
C SER A 82 -25.96 16.32 -12.12
N ASN A 83 -25.20 16.85 -11.17
CA ASN A 83 -25.05 18.28 -10.95
C ASN A 83 -23.68 18.64 -10.36
N ASN A 84 -23.33 19.92 -10.40
CA ASN A 84 -22.04 20.41 -9.93
C ASN A 84 -21.80 20.21 -8.43
N ILE A 85 -22.85 20.06 -7.61
CA ILE A 85 -22.73 19.83 -6.17
C ILE A 85 -22.22 18.41 -5.92
N THR A 86 -22.94 17.41 -6.46
CA THR A 86 -22.54 15.98 -6.40
C THR A 86 -21.16 15.74 -7.01
N PHE A 87 -20.82 16.44 -8.09
CA PHE A 87 -19.48 16.38 -8.68
C PHE A 87 -18.42 16.93 -7.72
N ASN A 88 -18.67 18.08 -7.08
CA ASN A 88 -17.69 18.70 -6.19
C ASN A 88 -17.51 17.88 -4.91
N GLU A 89 -18.59 17.34 -4.33
CA GLU A 89 -18.53 16.43 -3.17
C GLU A 89 -17.72 15.17 -3.50
N ALA A 90 -18.00 14.52 -4.64
CA ALA A 90 -17.25 13.33 -5.07
C ALA A 90 -15.77 13.66 -5.35
N LYS A 91 -15.50 14.86 -5.89
CA LYS A 91 -14.13 15.33 -6.13
C LYS A 91 -13.37 15.60 -4.83
N GLU A 92 -13.98 16.29 -3.87
CA GLU A 92 -13.38 16.55 -2.55
C GLU A 92 -13.06 15.23 -1.83
N TYR A 93 -13.99 14.27 -1.88
CA TYR A 93 -13.77 12.93 -1.34
C TYR A 93 -12.62 12.20 -2.07
N PHE A 94 -12.57 12.26 -3.40
CA PHE A 94 -11.44 11.69 -4.17
C PHE A 94 -10.10 12.34 -3.82
N GLU A 95 -10.05 13.65 -3.63
CA GLU A 95 -8.83 14.36 -3.22
C GLU A 95 -8.38 13.96 -1.80
N GLN A 96 -9.32 13.72 -0.88
CA GLN A 96 -9.03 13.18 0.44
C GLN A 96 -8.46 11.75 0.34
N LEU A 97 -9.10 10.86 -0.41
CA LEU A 97 -8.61 9.49 -0.62
C LEU A 97 -7.20 9.47 -1.22
N ARG A 98 -6.90 10.39 -2.13
CA ARG A 98 -5.55 10.56 -2.70
C ARG A 98 -4.53 11.11 -1.71
N ALA A 99 -4.96 11.87 -0.71
CA ALA A 99 -4.09 12.29 0.38
C ALA A 99 -3.78 11.11 1.31
N ASP A 100 -4.77 10.26 1.56
CA ASP A 100 -4.62 9.02 2.33
C ASP A 100 -3.73 8.02 1.61
N GLU A 101 -3.89 7.83 0.29
CA GLU A 101 -3.03 6.99 -0.57
C GLU A 101 -1.54 7.29 -0.34
N LYS A 102 -1.15 8.58 -0.31
CA LYS A 102 0.25 8.99 -0.07
C LYS A 102 0.76 8.66 1.32
N VAL A 103 -0.13 8.57 2.30
CA VAL A 103 0.21 8.19 3.67
C VAL A 103 0.31 6.67 3.77
N LEU A 104 -0.62 5.96 3.14
CA LEU A 104 -0.65 4.50 3.04
C LEU A 104 0.55 3.95 2.26
N ASP A 105 0.95 4.56 1.14
CA ASP A 105 2.13 4.18 0.37
C ASP A 105 3.42 4.22 1.21
N LYS A 106 3.54 5.23 2.09
CA LYS A 106 4.67 5.33 3.03
C LYS A 106 4.63 4.26 4.11
N MET A 107 3.44 3.84 4.56
CA MET A 107 3.29 2.75 5.51
C MET A 107 3.58 1.41 4.85
N PHE A 108 3.03 1.17 3.66
CA PHE A 108 3.28 -0.02 2.84
C PHE A 108 4.77 -0.17 2.54
N ALA A 109 5.47 0.92 2.24
CA ALA A 109 6.91 0.88 2.04
C ALA A 109 7.74 0.41 3.26
N LYS A 110 7.15 0.39 4.46
CA LYS A 110 7.74 -0.11 5.72
C LYS A 110 7.31 -1.56 6.02
N THR A 111 6.25 -2.08 5.39
CA THR A 111 5.80 -3.47 5.59
C THR A 111 6.79 -4.45 5.00
N CYS A 112 6.69 -5.73 5.41
CA CYS A 112 7.50 -6.80 4.82
C CYS A 112 7.30 -6.90 3.30
N TYR A 113 6.08 -6.63 2.80
CA TYR A 113 5.75 -6.58 1.38
C TYR A 113 6.45 -5.43 0.65
N GLY A 114 6.42 -4.22 1.20
CA GLY A 114 7.10 -3.07 0.59
C GLY A 114 8.62 -3.22 0.54
N LYS A 115 9.22 -3.87 1.54
CA LYS A 115 10.66 -4.22 1.53
C LYS A 115 10.99 -5.25 0.45
N GLN A 116 10.22 -6.35 0.37
CA GLN A 116 10.40 -7.37 -0.66
C GLN A 116 10.22 -6.81 -2.07
N LEU A 117 9.24 -5.93 -2.28
CA LEU A 117 8.97 -5.30 -3.57
C LEU A 117 10.13 -4.40 -4.03
N LYS A 118 10.74 -3.64 -3.11
CA LYS A 118 11.96 -2.87 -3.40
C LYS A 118 13.13 -3.76 -3.78
N ASP A 119 13.33 -4.88 -3.09
CA ASP A 119 14.41 -5.83 -3.39
C ASP A 119 14.21 -6.49 -4.76
N VAL A 120 12.97 -6.85 -5.10
CA VAL A 120 12.63 -7.39 -6.43
C VAL A 120 12.84 -6.32 -7.51
N CYS A 121 12.34 -5.10 -7.31
CA CYS A 121 12.56 -3.99 -8.25
C CYS A 121 14.05 -3.65 -8.42
N ALA A 122 14.84 -3.69 -7.35
CA ALA A 122 16.29 -3.46 -7.40
C ALA A 122 16.98 -4.55 -8.22
N LYS A 123 16.64 -5.83 -8.00
CA LYS A 123 17.15 -6.96 -8.80
C LYS A 123 16.76 -6.83 -10.26
N MET A 124 15.49 -6.52 -10.57
CA MET A 124 15.04 -6.31 -11.95
C MET A 124 15.78 -5.15 -12.62
N THR A 125 16.03 -4.04 -11.90
CA THR A 125 16.76 -2.88 -12.43
C THR A 125 18.22 -3.24 -12.70
N GLN A 126 18.86 -3.98 -11.79
CA GLN A 126 20.23 -4.47 -12.00
C GLN A 126 20.32 -5.45 -13.17
N ASP A 127 19.35 -6.35 -13.32
CA ASP A 127 19.26 -7.29 -14.45
C ASP A 127 19.02 -6.59 -15.79
N MET A 128 18.27 -5.48 -15.80
CA MET A 128 18.10 -4.68 -17.01
C MET A 128 19.39 -3.92 -17.36
N ILE A 129 20.08 -3.35 -16.36
CA ILE A 129 21.34 -2.63 -16.57
C ILE A 129 22.44 -3.58 -17.08
N SER A 130 22.57 -4.78 -16.51
CA SER A 130 23.55 -5.77 -16.96
C SER A 130 23.29 -6.22 -18.41
N LYS A 131 22.03 -6.48 -18.76
CA LYS A 131 21.65 -6.84 -20.15
C LYS A 131 21.88 -5.71 -21.15
N ILE A 132 21.80 -4.45 -20.73
CA ILE A 132 22.15 -3.31 -21.58
C ILE A 132 23.68 -3.22 -21.73
N ASP A 133 24.44 -3.36 -20.65
CA ASP A 133 25.91 -3.30 -20.66
C ASP A 133 26.53 -4.40 -21.54
N ASP A 134 25.97 -5.62 -21.49
CA ASP A 134 26.39 -6.73 -22.35
C ASP A 134 26.11 -6.44 -23.84
N LYS A 135 24.94 -5.88 -24.17
CA LYS A 135 24.61 -5.49 -25.54
C LYS A 135 25.46 -4.33 -26.07
N VAL A 136 25.85 -3.39 -25.22
CA VAL A 136 26.72 -2.27 -25.60
C VAL A 136 28.14 -2.78 -25.91
N LYS A 137 28.64 -3.76 -25.15
CA LYS A 137 29.96 -4.38 -25.42
C LYS A 137 29.99 -5.19 -26.71
N ASP A 138 28.92 -5.93 -27.02
CA ASP A 138 28.78 -6.66 -28.28
C ASP A 138 28.73 -5.74 -29.50
N THR A 139 28.16 -4.54 -29.36
CA THR A 139 28.04 -3.58 -30.46
C THR A 139 29.37 -2.87 -30.77
N ASP A 140 30.20 -2.61 -29.74
CA ASP A 140 31.51 -1.95 -29.91
C ASP A 140 32.57 -2.90 -30.53
N HIS A 141 32.44 -4.22 -30.32
CA HIS A 141 33.31 -5.22 -30.95
C HIS A 141 32.97 -5.45 -32.44
N GLY A 142 31.74 -5.13 -32.87
CA GLY A 142 31.33 -5.20 -34.27
C GLY A 142 31.81 -4.03 -35.15
N GLN A 143 32.08 -2.86 -34.57
CA GLN A 143 32.52 -1.67 -35.32
C GLN A 143 34.04 -1.54 -35.49
N ARG A 144 34.84 -2.24 -34.68
CA ARG A 144 36.32 -2.23 -34.79
C ARG A 144 36.89 -3.18 -35.85
N ALA A 145 36.10 -4.10 -36.41
CA ALA A 145 36.55 -5.06 -37.41
C ALA A 145 36.43 -4.56 -38.88
N VAL A 146 35.95 -3.34 -39.10
CA VAL A 146 35.79 -2.75 -40.44
C VAL A 146 36.49 -1.40 -40.52
N ARG A 147 37.81 -1.38 -40.35
CA ARG A 147 38.70 -0.29 -40.80
C ARG A 147 40.06 -0.84 -41.19
#